data_AF-A0A259P256-F1
#
_entry.id   AF-A0A259P256-F1
#
_cell.length_a   1.000
_cell.length_b   1.000
_cell.length_c   1.000
_cell.angle_alpha   90.00
_cell.angle_beta   90.00
_cell.angle_gamma   90.00
#
_symmetry.space_group_name_H-M   'P 1'
#
loop_
_entity.id
_entity.type
_entity.pdbx_description
1 polymer ?
#
loop_
_entity_poly.entity_id
_entity_poly.type
_entity_poly.pdbx_seq_one_letter_code
_entity_poly.pdbx_strand_id
1 'polypeptide(L)'
;MVDLIPRALPGELLFSRLIRGLTLSGGPVEDFLEQVLGKKRVNIHPFLTSGLDLISKHCPEPPRLLLKKQTLAPLFMHFLPKYQYAIQKSLFEYNPSKAVRYCQIVCFKEKQDLTIKFCSVCARDDLYNFGVSYWHVSHQILGIESCSKHKIKLSHLELPTTCKLEHGFLPPIINEDFPSTQLSHELAAFSESYLDGVEAKLPFNLDELRNDLKKLGYMTVHGYTFRKKLLTDLYSFIEELAIDKSSLLPDSKSDYRYISYLLSGNVSQHPFKYLLLKFWIHKQSVSSVSVYSDLEVAATKPTEDNEYINLIKDGNSLATVSRMTGRSRCFLKALALRLGLQIDLKPRLITSDIIRTVKTLARRGFHRKEIAKRLGLSSGSVEQIISISPELVAWRKKCKYESKRRKYKVHLLRYIEKNPDAIRKEIKRECNAAFFWLYVNEKRWLELTLPIPMLPKVTSRIDWGARDELLAPKVAMLMSMHANALSRTQLDNLLGCHGWLTRKKHKLPLTMSTYHSLFLAPQGK
;
A
#
# COMPACT_ATOMS: atom_id res chain seq x y z
N MET A 1 3.84 -23.04 39.71
CA MET A 1 4.59 -21.97 38.99
C MET A 1 4.13 -20.67 39.61
N VAL A 2 5.04 -19.77 39.98
CA VAL A 2 4.65 -18.43 40.43
C VAL A 2 4.27 -17.64 39.18
N ASP A 3 3.06 -17.09 39.17
CA ASP A 3 2.59 -16.21 38.09
C ASP A 3 3.40 -14.92 38.12
N LEU A 4 4.44 -14.85 37.28
CA LEU A 4 5.31 -13.68 37.13
C LEU A 4 4.62 -12.54 36.35
N ILE A 5 3.53 -12.84 35.64
CA ILE A 5 2.78 -11.88 34.84
C ILE A 5 1.43 -11.62 35.53
N PRO A 6 1.13 -10.36 35.91
CA PRO A 6 -0.10 -10.03 36.62
C PRO A 6 -1.33 -10.30 35.77
N ARG A 7 -2.53 -10.32 36.36
CA ARG A 7 -3.78 -10.43 35.60
C ARG A 7 -3.93 -9.29 34.58
N ALA A 8 -4.47 -9.61 33.41
CA ALA A 8 -4.71 -8.62 32.37
C ALA A 8 -5.75 -7.58 32.82
N LEU A 9 -5.48 -6.31 32.53
CA LEU A 9 -6.46 -5.23 32.67
C LEU A 9 -7.31 -5.08 31.39
N PRO A 10 -8.50 -4.44 31.47
CA PRO A 10 -9.39 -4.30 30.33
C PRO A 10 -8.74 -3.60 29.13
N GLY A 11 -8.60 -4.30 28.00
CA GLY A 11 -7.98 -3.73 26.78
C GLY A 11 -6.47 -3.53 26.87
N GLU A 12 -5.80 -4.14 27.84
CA GLU A 12 -4.35 -3.98 28.07
C GLU A 12 -3.50 -4.68 27.00
N LEU A 13 -2.53 -3.93 26.45
CA LEU A 13 -1.51 -4.43 25.54
C LEU A 13 -0.55 -5.39 26.25
N LEU A 14 -0.17 -6.49 25.61
CA LEU A 14 0.69 -7.51 26.23
C LEU A 14 2.04 -6.92 26.65
N PHE A 15 2.57 -6.00 25.85
CA PHE A 15 3.77 -5.23 26.19
C PHE A 15 3.63 -4.49 27.52
N SER A 16 2.49 -3.81 27.76
CA SER A 16 2.20 -3.14 29.03
C SER A 16 2.12 -4.11 30.20
N ARG A 17 1.49 -5.26 29.97
CA ARG A 17 1.33 -6.31 30.98
C ARG A 17 2.68 -6.90 31.39
N LEU A 18 3.59 -7.08 30.44
CA LEU A 18 4.97 -7.50 30.71
C LEU A 18 5.76 -6.43 31.48
N ILE A 19 5.59 -5.14 31.17
CA ILE A 19 6.20 -4.03 31.93
C ILE A 19 5.71 -4.05 33.38
N ARG A 20 4.41 -4.26 33.61
CA ARG A 20 3.87 -4.39 34.97
C ARG A 20 4.43 -5.60 35.71
N GLY A 21 4.53 -6.76 35.04
CA GLY A 21 5.18 -7.94 35.63
C GLY A 21 6.64 -7.70 36.01
N LEU A 22 7.39 -7.02 35.14
CA LEU A 22 8.77 -6.60 35.39
C LEU A 22 8.87 -5.62 36.58
N THR A 23 7.98 -4.62 36.64
CA THR A 23 7.96 -3.67 37.76
C THR A 23 7.61 -4.35 39.09
N LEU A 24 6.67 -5.31 39.08
CA LEU A 24 6.27 -6.05 40.28
C LEU A 24 7.32 -7.07 40.73
N SER A 25 8.11 -7.64 39.81
CA SER A 25 9.17 -8.58 40.18
C SER A 25 10.33 -7.89 40.92
N GLY A 26 10.52 -6.59 40.70
CA GLY A 26 11.56 -5.77 41.36
C GLY A 26 13.00 -6.16 41.00
N GLY A 27 13.20 -7.13 40.10
CA GLY A 27 14.49 -7.64 39.68
C GLY A 27 14.98 -7.04 38.35
N PRO A 28 16.22 -7.36 37.92
CA PRO A 28 16.77 -6.90 36.65
C PRO A 28 15.93 -7.36 35.44
N VAL A 29 15.90 -6.53 34.39
CA VAL A 29 15.18 -6.82 33.14
C VAL A 29 15.64 -8.15 32.52
N GLU A 30 16.94 -8.42 32.51
CA GLU A 30 17.54 -9.62 31.94
C GLU A 30 17.03 -10.89 32.61
N ASP A 31 16.89 -10.87 33.94
CA ASP A 31 16.47 -12.04 34.72
C ASP A 31 14.98 -12.29 34.53
N PHE A 32 14.16 -11.22 34.48
CA PHE A 32 12.73 -11.34 34.14
C PHE A 32 12.54 -11.92 32.72
N LEU A 33 13.33 -11.44 31.74
CA LEU A 33 13.28 -11.95 30.37
C LEU A 33 13.76 -13.41 30.27
N GLU A 34 14.79 -13.79 31.04
CA GLU A 34 15.24 -15.18 31.11
C GLU A 34 14.15 -16.10 31.70
N GLN A 35 13.45 -15.66 32.74
CA GLN A 35 12.37 -16.43 33.32
C GLN A 35 11.17 -16.57 32.38
N VAL A 36 10.71 -15.48 31.75
CA VAL A 36 9.48 -15.46 30.95
C VAL A 36 9.68 -15.97 29.52
N LEU A 37 10.83 -15.71 28.91
CA LEU A 37 11.12 -16.01 27.50
C LEU A 37 12.32 -16.94 27.30
N GLY A 38 12.98 -17.40 28.37
CA GLY A 38 14.14 -18.28 28.30
C GLY A 38 15.41 -17.62 27.76
N LYS A 39 15.44 -16.28 27.68
CA LYS A 39 16.55 -15.51 27.09
C LYS A 39 16.74 -14.16 27.77
N LYS A 40 17.98 -13.84 28.18
CA LYS A 40 18.35 -12.55 28.79
C LYS A 40 18.24 -11.33 27.87
N ARG A 41 18.33 -11.54 26.55
CA ARG A 41 18.33 -10.45 25.56
C ARG A 41 17.37 -10.76 24.43
N VAL A 42 16.24 -10.06 24.43
CA VAL A 42 15.17 -10.19 23.44
C VAL A 42 14.64 -8.83 23.04
N ASN A 43 14.13 -8.73 21.81
CA ASN A 43 13.38 -7.57 21.37
C ASN A 43 11.90 -7.94 21.41
N ILE A 44 11.09 -7.12 22.09
CA ILE A 44 9.66 -7.35 22.21
C ILE A 44 8.96 -6.29 21.37
N HIS A 45 8.41 -6.70 20.23
CA HIS A 45 7.61 -5.79 19.43
C HIS A 45 6.34 -5.42 20.23
N PRO A 46 6.07 -4.12 20.48
CA PRO A 46 4.98 -3.72 21.37
C PRO A 46 3.60 -4.22 20.92
N PHE A 47 3.34 -4.19 19.61
CA PHE A 47 2.03 -4.54 19.05
C PHE A 47 1.90 -5.99 18.55
N LEU A 48 3.04 -6.68 18.40
CA LEU A 48 3.16 -8.00 17.77
C LEU A 48 4.12 -8.86 18.60
N THR A 49 3.87 -8.90 19.91
CA THR A 49 4.69 -9.63 20.88
C THR A 49 4.73 -11.12 20.54
N SER A 50 5.94 -11.65 20.33
CA SER A 50 6.19 -13.07 20.02
C SER A 50 6.65 -13.86 21.25
N GLY A 51 6.55 -15.18 21.19
CA GLY A 51 6.87 -16.07 22.32
C GLY A 51 5.67 -16.32 23.23
N LEU A 52 4.45 -16.26 22.68
CA LEU A 52 3.21 -16.42 23.45
C LEU A 52 3.12 -17.78 24.18
N ASP A 53 3.70 -18.84 23.61
CA ASP A 53 3.75 -20.16 24.25
C ASP A 53 4.58 -20.16 25.54
N LEU A 54 5.63 -19.33 25.59
CA LEU A 54 6.47 -19.19 26.78
C LEU A 54 5.80 -18.27 27.80
N ILE A 55 5.31 -17.11 27.34
CA ILE A 55 4.63 -16.11 28.18
C ILE A 55 3.42 -16.72 28.90
N SER A 56 2.61 -17.54 28.19
CA SER A 56 1.41 -18.17 28.76
C SER A 56 1.67 -19.15 29.91
N LYS A 57 2.92 -19.55 30.16
CA LYS A 57 3.28 -20.39 31.31
C LYS A 57 3.30 -19.62 32.62
N HIS A 58 3.30 -18.28 32.54
CA HIS A 58 3.44 -17.37 33.67
C HIS A 58 2.17 -16.53 33.92
N CYS A 59 1.06 -16.88 33.25
CA CYS A 59 -0.24 -16.28 33.45
C CYS A 59 -1.36 -17.31 33.19
N PRO A 60 -2.59 -17.09 33.67
CA PRO A 60 -3.69 -18.04 33.49
C PRO A 60 -4.22 -18.11 32.05
N GLU A 61 -4.01 -17.09 31.22
CA GLU A 61 -4.56 -17.02 29.87
C GLU A 61 -3.75 -17.85 28.86
N PRO A 62 -4.40 -18.69 28.02
CA PRO A 62 -3.69 -19.47 27.02
C PRO A 62 -3.11 -18.58 25.90
N PRO A 63 -2.10 -19.04 25.14
CA PRO A 63 -1.44 -18.26 24.09
C PRO A 63 -2.40 -17.62 23.08
N ARG A 64 -3.46 -18.36 22.72
CA ARG A 64 -4.48 -17.88 21.78
C ARG A 64 -5.25 -16.66 22.32
N LEU A 65 -5.54 -16.64 23.61
CA LEU A 65 -6.24 -15.52 24.23
C LEU A 65 -5.33 -14.29 24.32
N LEU A 66 -4.05 -14.49 24.65
CA LEU A 66 -3.03 -13.43 24.61
C LEU A 66 -2.93 -12.80 23.20
N LEU A 67 -2.83 -13.64 22.16
CA LEU A 67 -2.80 -13.18 20.77
C LEU A 67 -4.03 -12.33 20.44
N LYS A 68 -5.23 -12.83 20.79
CA LYS A 68 -6.50 -12.21 20.43
C LYS A 68 -6.72 -10.87 21.14
N LYS A 69 -6.46 -10.82 22.45
CA LYS A 69 -6.91 -9.73 23.31
C LYS A 69 -5.83 -8.72 23.66
N GLN A 70 -4.56 -9.06 23.51
CA GLN A 70 -3.45 -8.23 23.95
C GLN A 70 -2.45 -7.89 22.84
N THR A 71 -2.79 -8.15 21.57
CA THR A 71 -1.95 -7.81 20.40
C THR A 71 -2.79 -7.28 19.24
N LEU A 72 -2.15 -6.69 18.22
CA LEU A 72 -2.80 -6.29 16.96
C LEU A 72 -2.80 -7.40 15.90
N ALA A 73 -2.28 -8.60 16.22
CA ALA A 73 -2.21 -9.73 15.31
C ALA A 73 -3.55 -10.10 14.64
N PRO A 74 -4.73 -10.00 15.31
CA PRO A 74 -6.01 -10.31 14.66
C PRO A 74 -6.26 -9.48 13.40
N LEU A 75 -5.91 -8.19 13.38
CA LEU A 75 -6.07 -7.34 12.20
C LEU A 75 -5.16 -7.80 11.05
N PHE A 76 -3.89 -8.09 11.34
CA PHE A 76 -2.96 -8.58 10.31
C PHE A 76 -3.41 -9.94 9.77
N MET A 77 -3.80 -10.87 10.64
CA MET A 77 -4.29 -12.19 10.23
C MET A 77 -5.55 -12.10 9.37
N HIS A 78 -6.47 -11.19 9.69
CA HIS A 78 -7.69 -10.99 8.92
C HIS A 78 -7.41 -10.39 7.54
N PHE A 79 -6.68 -9.27 7.46
CA PHE A 79 -6.42 -8.56 6.20
C PHE A 79 -5.30 -9.18 5.35
N LEU A 80 -4.53 -10.12 5.89
CA LEU A 80 -3.50 -10.89 5.19
C LEU A 80 -3.78 -12.40 5.28
N PRO A 81 -4.89 -12.90 4.71
CA PRO A 81 -5.31 -14.29 4.87
C PRO A 81 -4.26 -15.29 4.39
N LYS A 82 -3.48 -14.94 3.35
CA LYS A 82 -2.36 -15.76 2.85
C LYS A 82 -1.27 -16.02 3.91
N TYR A 83 -1.08 -15.08 4.83
CA TYR A 83 -0.03 -15.15 5.86
C TYR A 83 -0.57 -15.51 7.24
N GLN A 84 -1.88 -15.71 7.40
CA GLN A 84 -2.55 -15.95 8.68
C GLN A 84 -1.85 -17.03 9.54
N TYR A 85 -1.65 -18.23 8.99
CA TYR A 85 -0.99 -19.33 9.70
C TYR A 85 0.47 -19.00 10.06
N ALA A 86 1.21 -18.37 9.14
CA ALA A 86 2.61 -18.02 9.35
C ALA A 86 2.78 -16.94 10.42
N ILE A 87 1.89 -15.93 10.44
CA ILE A 87 1.84 -14.89 11.47
C ILE A 87 1.59 -15.55 12.83
N GLN A 88 0.51 -16.33 12.94
CA GLN A 88 0.14 -17.00 14.19
C GLN A 88 1.30 -17.86 14.72
N LYS A 89 1.84 -18.75 13.88
CA LYS A 89 2.96 -19.62 14.25
C LYS A 89 4.17 -18.83 14.75
N SER A 90 4.54 -17.75 14.04
CA SER A 90 5.70 -16.93 14.40
C SER A 90 5.53 -16.07 15.65
N LEU A 91 4.30 -15.83 16.10
CA LEU A 91 3.99 -15.14 17.35
C LEU A 91 3.90 -16.12 18.53
N PHE A 92 3.37 -17.33 18.29
CA PHE A 92 3.37 -18.41 19.28
C PHE A 92 4.80 -18.81 19.64
N GLU A 93 5.61 -19.11 18.61
CA GLU A 93 7.06 -19.26 18.73
C GLU A 93 7.72 -17.90 19.02
N TYR A 94 8.86 -17.89 19.72
CA TYR A 94 9.66 -16.67 19.82
C TYR A 94 10.41 -16.40 18.49
N ASN A 95 9.74 -15.73 17.54
CA ASN A 95 10.32 -15.38 16.24
C ASN A 95 9.90 -13.99 15.72
N PRO A 96 10.31 -12.89 16.40
CA PRO A 96 9.83 -11.54 16.09
C PRO A 96 10.16 -11.10 14.66
N SER A 97 11.33 -11.45 14.14
CA SER A 97 11.75 -11.10 12.77
C SER A 97 10.86 -11.75 11.70
N LYS A 98 10.42 -13.00 11.92
CA LYS A 98 9.47 -13.66 11.01
C LYS A 98 8.08 -13.06 11.15
N ALA A 99 7.63 -12.76 12.37
CA ALA A 99 6.32 -12.14 12.60
C ALA A 99 6.19 -10.80 11.86
N VAL A 100 7.17 -9.91 12.01
CA VAL A 100 7.23 -8.61 11.31
C VAL A 100 7.23 -8.80 9.79
N ARG A 101 7.99 -9.79 9.28
CA ARG A 101 8.03 -10.11 7.84
C ARG A 101 6.68 -10.61 7.33
N TYR A 102 6.02 -11.53 8.02
CA TYR A 102 4.73 -12.09 7.60
C TYR A 102 3.58 -11.10 7.76
N CYS A 103 3.66 -10.17 8.71
CA CYS A 103 2.78 -9.00 8.80
C CYS A 103 3.04 -7.97 7.70
N GLN A 104 4.07 -8.18 6.86
CA GLN A 104 4.43 -7.35 5.72
C GLN A 104 4.84 -5.92 6.08
N ILE A 105 5.18 -5.66 7.35
CA ILE A 105 5.54 -4.33 7.86
C ILE A 105 6.72 -3.73 7.08
N VAL A 106 7.77 -4.52 6.84
CA VAL A 106 8.95 -4.10 6.06
C VAL A 106 8.65 -3.77 4.58
N CYS A 107 7.54 -4.25 4.04
CA CYS A 107 7.15 -4.01 2.64
C CYS A 107 6.34 -2.72 2.50
N PHE A 108 5.75 -2.25 3.58
CA PHE A 108 5.14 -0.94 3.60
C PHE A 108 6.27 0.09 3.71
N LYS A 109 6.37 1.03 2.78
CA LYS A 109 7.43 2.06 2.75
C LYS A 109 7.17 3.11 3.85
N GLU A 110 7.03 2.65 5.08
CA GLU A 110 6.60 3.41 6.25
C GLU A 110 7.86 3.86 6.99
N LYS A 111 8.29 5.11 6.74
CA LYS A 111 9.35 5.77 7.50
C LYS A 111 8.72 6.51 8.70
N GLN A 112 8.04 5.79 9.57
CA GLN A 112 7.49 6.38 10.78
C GLN A 112 8.32 5.88 11.97
N ASP A 113 8.73 6.79 12.83
CA ASP A 113 9.37 6.43 14.09
C ASP A 113 8.36 5.61 14.91
N LEU A 114 8.86 4.53 15.53
CA LEU A 114 8.00 3.61 16.26
C LEU A 114 7.59 4.31 17.56
N THR A 115 6.39 4.88 17.56
CA THR A 115 5.80 5.53 18.74
C THR A 115 4.72 4.64 19.35
N ILE A 116 4.54 4.75 20.66
CA ILE A 116 3.44 4.15 21.39
C ILE A 116 2.44 5.24 21.78
N LYS A 117 1.14 4.96 21.64
CA LYS A 117 0.08 5.97 21.75
C LYS A 117 -0.70 5.82 23.06
N PHE A 118 -1.13 6.93 23.63
CA PHE A 118 -2.03 6.91 24.78
C PHE A 118 -3.00 8.08 24.79
N CYS A 119 -4.03 7.94 25.62
CA CYS A 119 -5.04 8.95 25.89
C CYS A 119 -4.81 9.43 27.32
N SER A 120 -4.64 10.73 27.52
CA SER A 120 -4.41 11.35 28.84
C SER A 120 -5.55 11.05 29.81
N VAL A 121 -6.80 11.11 29.34
CA VAL A 121 -7.99 10.77 30.13
C VAL A 121 -7.99 9.29 30.52
N CYS A 122 -7.75 8.37 29.57
CA CYS A 122 -7.66 6.94 29.90
C CYS A 122 -6.56 6.68 30.94
N ALA A 123 -5.38 7.32 30.81
CA ALA A 123 -4.29 7.12 31.76
C ALA A 123 -4.67 7.56 33.19
N ARG A 124 -5.42 8.66 33.33
CA ARG A 124 -5.96 9.12 34.63
C ARG A 124 -7.04 8.16 35.16
N ASP A 125 -7.95 7.71 34.30
CA ASP A 125 -8.99 6.75 34.68
C ASP A 125 -8.39 5.40 35.10
N ASP A 126 -7.37 4.93 34.39
CA ASP A 126 -6.67 3.69 34.70
C ASP A 126 -5.98 3.79 36.06
N LEU A 127 -5.30 4.92 36.32
CA LEU A 127 -4.68 5.18 37.61
C LEU A 127 -5.72 5.21 38.74
N TYR A 128 -6.86 5.87 38.52
CA TYR A 128 -7.93 5.96 39.51
C TYR A 128 -8.58 4.60 39.81
N ASN A 129 -8.88 3.81 38.77
CA ASN A 129 -9.64 2.56 38.90
C ASN A 129 -8.75 1.35 39.25
N PHE A 130 -7.49 1.34 38.81
CA PHE A 130 -6.60 0.18 38.94
C PHE A 130 -5.28 0.48 39.66
N GLY A 131 -5.03 1.74 40.04
CA GLY A 131 -3.80 2.17 40.70
C GLY A 131 -2.59 2.26 39.77
N VAL A 132 -2.76 2.03 38.47
CA VAL A 132 -1.69 2.03 37.48
C VAL A 132 -2.22 2.35 36.09
N SER A 133 -1.55 3.25 35.36
CA SER A 133 -1.83 3.48 33.94
C SER A 133 -1.24 2.34 33.10
N TYR A 134 -1.87 2.03 31.96
CA TYR A 134 -1.37 0.97 31.09
C TYR A 134 -1.64 1.26 29.60
N TRP A 135 -0.82 0.69 28.73
CA TRP A 135 -1.00 0.87 27.28
C TRP A 135 -2.20 0.07 26.79
N HIS A 136 -3.19 0.75 26.19
CA HIS A 136 -4.37 0.10 25.61
C HIS A 136 -4.09 -0.40 24.20
N VAL A 137 -4.62 -1.57 23.84
CA VAL A 137 -4.51 -2.16 22.50
C VAL A 137 -5.16 -1.28 21.44
N SER A 138 -6.36 -0.74 21.71
CA SER A 138 -7.11 0.05 20.74
C SER A 138 -6.41 1.35 20.34
N HIS A 139 -5.70 1.98 21.28
CA HIS A 139 -4.85 3.15 20.99
C HIS A 139 -3.73 2.82 20.01
N GLN A 140 -3.25 1.57 19.95
CA GLN A 140 -2.11 1.17 19.12
C GLN A 140 -2.47 0.84 17.67
N ILE A 141 -3.75 0.79 17.30
CA ILE A 141 -4.14 0.54 15.91
C ILE A 141 -3.48 1.60 15.02
N LEU A 142 -2.64 1.17 14.08
CA LEU A 142 -1.86 2.07 13.22
C LEU A 142 -2.80 2.93 12.37
N GLY A 143 -2.50 4.22 12.26
CA GLY A 143 -3.33 5.22 11.57
C GLY A 143 -4.52 5.77 12.36
N ILE A 144 -4.79 5.23 13.56
CA ILE A 144 -5.78 5.79 14.48
C ILE A 144 -5.11 6.84 15.37
N GLU A 145 -5.63 8.07 15.33
CA GLU A 145 -5.06 9.22 16.04
C GLU A 145 -5.99 9.75 17.14
N SER A 146 -7.12 9.09 17.39
CA SER A 146 -8.09 9.47 18.42
C SER A 146 -8.41 8.31 19.35
N CYS A 147 -8.73 8.61 20.61
CA CYS A 147 -9.25 7.61 21.52
C CYS A 147 -10.71 7.26 21.16
N SER A 148 -11.04 5.98 21.22
CA SER A 148 -12.40 5.47 20.96
C SER A 148 -13.36 5.70 22.12
N LYS A 149 -12.85 5.90 23.34
CA LYS A 149 -13.62 6.19 24.56
C LYS A 149 -13.76 7.69 24.79
N HIS A 150 -12.67 8.41 24.63
CA HIS A 150 -12.60 9.85 24.87
C HIS A 150 -12.38 10.57 23.54
N LYS A 151 -13.17 11.60 23.24
CA LYS A 151 -13.07 12.39 21.99
C LYS A 151 -11.86 13.32 21.98
N ILE A 152 -10.67 12.76 22.22
CA ILE A 152 -9.39 13.45 22.26
C ILE A 152 -8.37 12.76 21.35
N LYS A 153 -7.36 13.52 20.91
CA LYS A 153 -6.24 13.06 20.11
C LYS A 153 -5.31 12.22 20.98
N LEU A 154 -4.76 11.15 20.42
CA LEU A 154 -3.78 10.33 21.11
C LEU A 154 -2.43 11.03 21.15
N SER A 155 -1.78 10.99 22.30
CA SER A 155 -0.41 11.46 22.48
C SER A 155 0.57 10.34 22.12
N HIS A 156 1.68 10.71 21.48
CA HIS A 156 2.73 9.79 21.05
C HIS A 156 3.91 9.86 21.99
N LEU A 157 4.43 8.70 22.38
CA LEU A 157 5.69 8.56 23.10
C LEU A 157 6.66 7.76 22.23
N GLU A 158 7.86 8.29 22.02
CA GLU A 158 8.92 7.59 21.28
C GLU A 158 9.34 6.32 22.00
N LEU A 159 9.45 5.21 21.26
CA LEU A 159 10.01 3.98 21.81
C LEU A 159 11.54 4.04 21.71
N PRO A 160 12.27 3.59 22.75
CA PRO A 160 13.70 3.39 22.64
C PRO A 160 14.01 2.53 21.41
N THR A 161 15.06 2.86 20.65
CA THR A 161 15.44 2.24 19.36
C THR A 161 15.58 0.71 19.38
N THR A 162 15.56 0.09 20.55
CA THR A 162 15.67 -1.37 20.74
C THR A 162 14.37 -2.06 21.17
N CYS A 163 13.25 -1.35 21.38
CA CYS A 163 11.99 -1.93 21.86
C CYS A 163 12.19 -2.84 23.09
N LYS A 164 13.05 -2.41 24.02
CA LYS A 164 13.35 -3.14 25.24
C LYS A 164 12.26 -2.89 26.27
N LEU A 165 12.01 -3.88 27.12
CA LEU A 165 11.25 -3.66 28.33
C LEU A 165 12.08 -2.78 29.27
N GLU A 166 11.43 -1.80 29.87
CA GLU A 166 12.01 -0.91 30.86
C GLU A 166 11.05 -0.79 32.05
N HIS A 167 11.60 -0.69 33.25
CA HIS A 167 10.79 -0.54 34.46
C HIS A 167 9.95 0.73 34.39
N GLY A 168 8.66 0.60 34.68
CA GLY A 168 7.76 1.76 34.76
C GLY A 168 7.55 2.50 33.44
N PHE A 169 7.89 1.91 32.29
CA PHE A 169 7.59 2.48 30.98
C PHE A 169 6.08 2.37 30.66
N LEU A 170 5.27 3.13 31.38
CA LEU A 170 3.81 3.15 31.32
C LEU A 170 3.32 4.54 30.86
N PRO A 171 2.06 4.69 30.42
CA PRO A 171 1.56 5.98 29.98
C PRO A 171 1.74 7.05 31.07
N PRO A 172 2.35 8.20 30.76
CA PRO A 172 2.51 9.26 31.74
C PRO A 172 1.16 9.89 32.07
N ILE A 173 1.03 10.37 33.30
CA ILE A 173 -0.15 11.09 33.76
C ILE A 173 0.05 12.56 33.43
N ILE A 174 -0.62 13.02 32.38
CA ILE A 174 -0.61 14.42 31.94
C ILE A 174 -2.02 14.99 32.04
N ASN A 175 -2.11 16.31 32.28
CA ASN A 175 -3.38 17.04 32.38
C ASN A 175 -3.77 17.76 31.09
N GLU A 176 -2.94 17.65 30.05
CA GLU A 176 -3.18 18.25 28.75
C GLU A 176 -4.04 17.33 27.89
N ASP A 177 -5.20 17.84 27.48
CA ASP A 177 -6.16 17.12 26.65
C ASP A 177 -6.34 17.87 25.33
N PHE A 178 -6.04 17.21 24.21
CA PHE A 178 -6.19 17.79 22.88
C PHE A 178 -7.45 17.25 22.22
N PRO A 179 -8.46 18.07 21.90
CA PRO A 179 -9.70 17.57 21.31
C PRO A 179 -9.46 16.95 19.93
N SER A 180 -10.23 15.91 19.60
CA SER A 180 -10.23 15.28 18.27
C SER A 180 -11.53 15.57 17.52
N THR A 181 -11.50 15.42 16.20
CA THR A 181 -12.70 15.56 15.38
C THR A 181 -13.69 14.43 15.68
N GLN A 182 -14.98 14.70 15.48
CA GLN A 182 -16.03 13.68 15.62
C GLN A 182 -15.75 12.47 14.73
N LEU A 183 -15.35 12.72 13.49
CA LEU A 183 -15.12 11.67 12.51
C LEU A 183 -13.91 10.79 12.89
N SER A 184 -12.86 11.38 13.45
CA SER A 184 -11.67 10.64 13.92
C SER A 184 -11.99 9.76 15.13
N HIS A 185 -12.78 10.28 16.08
CA HIS A 185 -13.28 9.51 17.22
C HIS A 185 -14.17 8.34 16.78
N GLU A 186 -15.06 8.55 15.81
CA GLU A 186 -15.90 7.49 15.25
C GLU A 186 -15.10 6.43 14.47
N LEU A 187 -14.05 6.84 13.75
CA LEU A 187 -13.12 5.91 13.10
C LEU A 187 -12.39 5.05 14.15
N ALA A 188 -11.98 5.65 15.27
CA ALA A 188 -11.35 4.93 16.38
C ALA A 188 -12.31 3.90 16.99
N ALA A 189 -13.55 4.30 17.31
CA ALA A 189 -14.58 3.41 17.84
C ALA A 189 -14.92 2.27 16.85
N PHE A 190 -15.06 2.59 15.56
CA PHE A 190 -15.27 1.59 14.51
C PHE A 190 -14.11 0.60 14.44
N SER A 191 -12.87 1.07 14.56
CA SER A 191 -11.67 0.23 14.44
C SER A 191 -11.47 -0.68 15.65
N GLU A 192 -11.76 -0.19 16.86
CA GLU A 192 -11.76 -1.00 18.09
C GLU A 192 -12.85 -2.09 18.02
N SER A 193 -14.09 -1.71 17.68
CA SER A 193 -15.17 -2.68 17.46
C SER A 193 -14.82 -3.69 16.35
N TYR A 194 -14.17 -3.24 15.28
CA TYR A 194 -13.74 -4.12 14.21
C TYR A 194 -12.73 -5.15 14.71
N LEU A 195 -11.70 -4.71 15.45
CA LEU A 195 -10.66 -5.55 16.05
C LEU A 195 -11.27 -6.61 16.98
N ASP A 196 -12.17 -6.21 17.88
CA ASP A 196 -12.80 -7.13 18.83
C ASP A 196 -13.65 -8.19 18.13
N GLY A 197 -14.33 -7.82 17.04
CA GLY A 197 -15.18 -8.69 16.25
C GLY A 197 -14.46 -9.47 15.13
N VAL A 198 -13.15 -9.33 14.96
CA VAL A 198 -12.44 -9.94 13.81
C VAL A 198 -12.61 -11.45 13.74
N GLU A 199 -12.54 -12.18 14.85
CA GLU A 199 -12.56 -13.65 14.83
C GLU A 199 -13.89 -14.25 14.38
N ALA A 200 -15.00 -13.53 14.59
CA ALA A 200 -16.32 -13.95 14.13
C ALA A 200 -16.51 -13.71 12.63
N LYS A 201 -15.57 -13.01 11.97
CA LYS A 201 -15.64 -12.70 10.55
C LYS A 201 -14.94 -13.77 9.72
N LEU A 202 -15.48 -13.99 8.53
CA LEU A 202 -14.79 -14.74 7.50
C LEU A 202 -13.44 -14.09 7.15
N PRO A 203 -12.46 -14.85 6.62
CA PRO A 203 -11.22 -14.29 6.11
C PRO A 203 -11.49 -13.11 5.17
N PHE A 204 -10.69 -12.05 5.25
CA PHE A 204 -10.94 -10.85 4.46
C PHE A 204 -11.00 -11.18 2.95
N ASN A 205 -12.12 -10.84 2.34
CA ASN A 205 -12.33 -10.98 0.91
C ASN A 205 -12.39 -9.60 0.24
N LEU A 206 -11.44 -9.35 -0.67
CA LEU A 206 -11.41 -8.09 -1.42
C LEU A 206 -12.63 -7.92 -2.33
N ASP A 207 -13.27 -9.01 -2.75
CA ASP A 207 -14.46 -8.95 -3.61
C ASP A 207 -15.69 -8.44 -2.87
N GLU A 208 -15.81 -8.67 -1.56
CA GLU A 208 -16.86 -8.04 -0.74
C GLU A 208 -16.72 -6.52 -0.78
N LEU A 209 -15.52 -6.02 -0.53
CA LEU A 209 -15.21 -4.59 -0.59
C LEU A 209 -15.48 -4.00 -1.98
N ARG A 210 -15.10 -4.71 -3.05
CA ARG A 210 -15.39 -4.30 -4.43
C ARG A 210 -16.89 -4.28 -4.71
N ASN A 211 -17.65 -5.22 -4.15
CA ASN A 211 -19.10 -5.26 -4.32
C ASN A 211 -19.79 -4.10 -3.60
N ASP A 212 -19.33 -3.71 -2.41
CA ASP A 212 -19.83 -2.52 -1.72
C ASP A 212 -19.53 -1.24 -2.53
N LEU A 213 -18.32 -1.15 -3.11
CA LEU A 213 -17.98 -0.05 -4.02
C LEU A 213 -18.80 -0.05 -5.31
N LYS A 214 -19.23 -1.22 -5.82
CA LYS A 214 -20.17 -1.31 -6.96
C LYS A 214 -21.54 -0.78 -6.58
N LYS A 215 -22.07 -1.16 -5.41
CA LYS A 215 -23.37 -0.68 -4.89
C LYS A 215 -23.39 0.84 -4.77
N LEU A 216 -22.29 1.44 -4.29
CA LEU A 216 -22.12 2.89 -4.17
C LEU A 216 -21.78 3.60 -5.50
N GLY A 217 -21.69 2.89 -6.62
CA GLY A 217 -21.44 3.48 -7.94
C GLY A 217 -19.99 3.95 -8.18
N TYR A 218 -19.03 3.47 -7.39
CA TYR A 218 -17.58 3.73 -7.58
C TYR A 218 -16.89 2.70 -8.46
N MET A 219 -17.56 1.59 -8.76
CA MET A 219 -17.09 0.55 -9.67
C MET A 219 -18.21 0.12 -10.62
N THR A 220 -17.85 -0.22 -11.86
CA THR A 220 -18.80 -0.84 -12.78
C THR A 220 -19.05 -2.30 -12.40
N VAL A 221 -20.15 -2.87 -12.88
CA VAL A 221 -20.49 -4.30 -12.72
C VAL A 221 -19.33 -5.20 -13.18
N HIS A 222 -18.63 -4.81 -14.25
CA HIS A 222 -17.48 -5.51 -14.81
C HIS A 222 -16.14 -5.22 -14.10
N GLY A 223 -16.14 -4.48 -12.98
CA GLY A 223 -14.95 -4.26 -12.14
C GLY A 223 -14.08 -3.07 -12.53
N TYR A 224 -14.51 -2.21 -13.45
CA TYR A 224 -13.79 -0.96 -13.74
C TYR A 224 -14.02 0.04 -12.61
N THR A 225 -12.97 0.47 -11.93
CA THR A 225 -13.04 1.49 -10.86
C THR A 225 -13.01 2.90 -11.42
N PHE A 226 -13.96 3.74 -11.03
CA PHE A 226 -13.94 5.18 -11.27
C PHE A 226 -12.95 5.88 -10.33
N ARG A 227 -11.65 5.60 -10.52
CA ARG A 227 -10.57 5.99 -9.58
C ARG A 227 -10.54 7.47 -9.26
N LYS A 228 -10.85 8.34 -10.23
CA LYS A 228 -10.91 9.79 -10.01
C LYS A 228 -12.02 10.16 -9.02
N LYS A 229 -13.24 9.65 -9.24
CA LYS A 229 -14.39 9.91 -8.37
C LYS A 229 -14.14 9.34 -6.97
N LEU A 230 -13.78 8.06 -6.89
CA LEU A 230 -13.51 7.36 -5.63
C LEU A 230 -12.44 8.06 -4.80
N LEU A 231 -11.31 8.41 -5.42
CA LEU A 231 -10.23 9.06 -4.68
C LEU A 231 -10.56 10.49 -4.29
N THR A 232 -11.31 11.24 -5.11
CA THR A 232 -11.71 12.61 -4.74
C THR A 232 -12.60 12.59 -3.50
N ASP A 233 -13.64 11.74 -3.50
CA ASP A 233 -14.60 11.66 -2.40
C ASP A 233 -13.95 11.09 -1.12
N LEU A 234 -13.10 10.05 -1.26
CA LEU A 234 -12.35 9.49 -0.15
C LEU A 234 -11.33 10.49 0.42
N TYR A 235 -10.63 11.25 -0.43
CA TYR A 235 -9.63 12.22 0.04
C TYR A 235 -10.29 13.36 0.80
N SER A 236 -11.43 13.88 0.33
CA SER A 236 -12.18 14.90 1.08
C SER A 236 -12.63 14.40 2.45
N PHE A 237 -13.10 13.15 2.54
CA PHE A 237 -13.40 12.52 3.82
C PHE A 237 -12.17 12.38 4.73
N ILE A 238 -11.00 12.07 4.16
CA ILE A 238 -9.75 11.97 4.93
C ILE A 238 -9.30 13.34 5.44
N GLU A 239 -9.52 14.42 4.68
CA GLU A 239 -9.24 15.79 5.15
C GLU A 239 -10.05 16.13 6.42
N GLU A 240 -11.30 15.65 6.53
CA GLU A 240 -12.16 15.83 7.71
C GLU A 240 -11.70 15.04 8.95
N LEU A 241 -10.95 13.95 8.76
CA LEU A 241 -10.40 13.17 9.88
C LEU A 241 -9.32 13.94 10.65
N ALA A 242 -8.72 14.98 10.05
CA ALA A 242 -7.62 15.75 10.62
C ALA A 242 -6.44 14.88 11.12
N ILE A 243 -6.16 13.77 10.41
CA ILE A 243 -5.03 12.89 10.66
C ILE A 243 -3.78 13.49 10.01
N ASP A 244 -2.66 13.48 10.74
CA ASP A 244 -1.38 13.96 10.22
C ASP A 244 -0.95 13.16 8.98
N LYS A 245 -0.23 13.82 8.06
CA LYS A 245 0.20 13.17 6.81
C LYS A 245 1.02 11.92 7.13
N SER A 246 0.52 10.78 6.68
CA SER A 246 1.14 9.47 6.85
C SER A 246 1.21 8.73 5.52
N SER A 247 2.22 7.89 5.33
CA SER A 247 2.32 6.97 4.18
C SER A 247 1.17 5.95 4.08
N LEU A 248 0.35 5.86 5.13
CA LEU A 248 -0.88 5.10 5.17
C LEU A 248 -2.03 5.76 4.41
N LEU A 249 -1.97 7.07 4.18
CA LEU A 249 -2.99 7.87 3.50
C LEU A 249 -2.56 8.19 2.06
N PRO A 250 -3.50 8.50 1.15
CA PRO A 250 -3.16 9.01 -0.18
C PRO A 250 -2.48 10.38 -0.09
N ASP A 251 -1.45 10.62 -0.91
CA ASP A 251 -0.71 11.89 -0.89
C ASP A 251 -1.54 13.06 -1.45
N SER A 252 -2.45 12.78 -2.39
CA SER A 252 -3.30 13.78 -3.06
C SER A 252 -4.56 13.18 -3.67
N LYS A 253 -5.50 14.05 -4.08
CA LYS A 253 -6.72 13.70 -4.85
C LYS A 253 -6.42 13.01 -6.20
N SER A 254 -5.17 13.06 -6.67
CA SER A 254 -4.71 12.46 -7.92
C SER A 254 -3.75 11.29 -7.73
N ASP A 255 -3.51 10.82 -6.49
CA ASP A 255 -2.73 9.61 -6.21
C ASP A 255 -3.52 8.32 -6.55
N TYR A 256 -3.81 8.13 -7.83
CA TYR A 256 -4.55 6.96 -8.31
C TYR A 256 -3.81 5.64 -8.06
N ARG A 257 -2.50 5.68 -7.73
CA ARG A 257 -1.72 4.49 -7.37
C ARG A 257 -2.21 3.90 -6.06
N TYR A 258 -2.57 4.73 -5.08
CA TYR A 258 -3.14 4.31 -3.80
C TYR A 258 -4.34 3.37 -3.99
N ILE A 259 -5.39 3.84 -4.69
CA ILE A 259 -6.59 3.05 -4.97
C ILE A 259 -6.30 1.84 -5.86
N SER A 260 -5.43 2.00 -6.87
CA SER A 260 -5.11 0.92 -7.79
C SER A 260 -4.45 -0.24 -7.08
N TYR A 261 -3.53 0.01 -6.15
CA TYR A 261 -2.88 -1.05 -5.38
C TYR A 261 -3.83 -1.64 -4.33
N LEU A 262 -4.57 -0.80 -3.61
CA LEU A 262 -5.55 -1.21 -2.60
C LEU A 262 -6.58 -2.20 -3.15
N LEU A 263 -7.08 -1.93 -4.35
CA LEU A 263 -8.10 -2.75 -5.00
C LEU A 263 -7.55 -3.78 -5.99
N SER A 264 -6.22 -3.91 -6.17
CA SER A 264 -5.66 -4.86 -7.13
C SER A 264 -5.72 -6.31 -6.65
N GLY A 265 -5.55 -6.55 -5.36
CA GLY A 265 -5.34 -7.88 -4.78
C GLY A 265 -3.95 -8.48 -5.06
N ASN A 266 -3.11 -7.81 -5.85
CA ASN A 266 -1.80 -8.30 -6.26
C ASN A 266 -0.67 -7.86 -5.33
N VAL A 267 -0.93 -6.89 -4.45
CA VAL A 267 0.07 -6.29 -3.55
C VAL A 267 -0.50 -6.25 -2.14
N SER A 268 0.22 -6.80 -1.17
CA SER A 268 -0.13 -6.69 0.26
C SER A 268 -0.29 -5.22 0.66
N GLN A 269 -1.37 -4.91 1.37
CA GLN A 269 -1.60 -3.57 1.91
C GLN A 269 -1.66 -3.62 3.43
N HIS A 270 -1.32 -2.49 4.04
CA HIS A 270 -1.43 -2.32 5.48
C HIS A 270 -2.92 -2.42 5.92
N PRO A 271 -3.25 -3.17 7.00
CA PRO A 271 -4.62 -3.34 7.51
C PRO A 271 -5.44 -2.05 7.63
N PHE A 272 -4.81 -0.98 8.12
CA PHE A 272 -5.45 0.33 8.26
C PHE A 272 -6.09 0.86 6.97
N LYS A 273 -5.47 0.64 5.80
CA LYS A 273 -6.03 1.13 4.53
C LYS A 273 -7.38 0.50 4.22
N TYR A 274 -7.56 -0.77 4.59
CA TYR A 274 -8.83 -1.47 4.47
C TYR A 274 -9.83 -1.03 5.53
N LEU A 275 -9.39 -0.83 6.79
CA LEU A 275 -10.24 -0.30 7.86
C LEU A 275 -10.80 1.08 7.49
N LEU A 276 -9.95 2.00 7.04
CA LEU A 276 -10.32 3.34 6.60
C LEU A 276 -11.35 3.28 5.46
N LEU A 277 -11.09 2.46 4.44
CA LEU A 277 -12.02 2.34 3.30
C LEU A 277 -13.35 1.70 3.72
N LYS A 278 -13.34 0.69 4.61
CA LYS A 278 -14.56 0.08 5.16
C LYS A 278 -15.36 1.07 6.01
N PHE A 279 -14.70 1.87 6.83
CA PHE A 279 -15.35 2.92 7.63
C PHE A 279 -16.00 3.97 6.73
N TRP A 280 -15.28 4.43 5.70
CA TRP A 280 -15.83 5.36 4.72
C TRP A 280 -17.06 4.80 4.00
N ILE A 281 -17.00 3.55 3.51
CA ILE A 281 -18.14 2.87 2.90
C ILE A 281 -19.34 2.76 3.86
N HIS A 282 -19.08 2.43 5.13
CA HIS A 282 -20.11 2.38 6.15
C HIS A 282 -20.79 3.74 6.33
N LYS A 283 -20.01 4.83 6.39
CA LYS A 283 -20.56 6.20 6.47
C LYS A 283 -21.38 6.58 5.25
N GLN A 284 -20.93 6.26 4.04
CA GLN A 284 -21.70 6.51 2.83
C GLN A 284 -23.03 5.74 2.82
N SER A 285 -23.02 4.50 3.32
CA SER A 285 -24.23 3.67 3.40
C SER A 285 -25.25 4.25 4.38
N VAL A 286 -24.83 4.70 5.56
CA VAL A 286 -25.72 5.34 6.55
C VAL A 286 -26.31 6.64 6.02
N SER A 287 -25.50 7.49 5.37
CA SER A 287 -25.98 8.73 4.73
C SER A 287 -26.97 8.47 3.59
N SER A 288 -26.86 7.33 2.90
CA SER A 288 -27.85 6.93 1.89
C SER A 288 -29.13 6.36 2.48
N VAL A 289 -29.12 5.84 3.71
CA VAL A 289 -30.33 5.31 4.38
C VAL A 289 -31.15 6.44 5.04
N SER A 290 -30.52 7.52 5.52
CA SER A 290 -31.25 8.66 6.13
C SER A 290 -32.05 9.50 5.13
N VAL A 291 -31.90 9.28 3.83
CA VAL A 291 -32.65 9.98 2.75
C VAL A 291 -33.80 9.10 2.20
N TYR A 292 -33.90 7.83 2.63
CA TYR A 292 -34.86 6.84 2.12
C TYR A 292 -35.66 6.19 3.26
N SER A 293 -36.17 6.98 4.19
CA SER A 293 -37.15 6.50 5.19
C SER A 293 -38.61 6.63 4.75
N ASP A 294 -38.87 7.09 3.53
CA ASP A 294 -40.18 6.94 2.89
C ASP A 294 -39.98 6.26 1.54
N LEU A 295 -40.82 5.24 1.30
CA LEU A 295 -40.90 4.34 0.13
C LEU A 295 -40.26 2.96 0.35
N GLU A 296 -40.99 2.12 1.08
CA GLU A 296 -41.12 0.71 0.71
C GLU A 296 -41.69 0.61 -0.72
N VAL A 297 -41.12 -0.24 -1.58
CA VAL A 297 -41.84 -1.33 -2.29
C VAL A 297 -40.80 -2.29 -2.92
N ALA A 298 -40.82 -3.51 -2.39
CA ALA A 298 -40.76 -4.84 -3.01
C ALA A 298 -40.00 -5.16 -4.34
N ALA A 299 -39.36 -6.33 -4.26
CA ALA A 299 -39.36 -7.44 -5.25
C ALA A 299 -38.30 -7.49 -6.39
N THR A 300 -37.38 -8.44 -6.22
CA THR A 300 -36.84 -9.42 -7.20
C THR A 300 -36.66 -8.98 -8.68
N LYS A 301 -35.39 -8.86 -9.11
CA LYS A 301 -34.97 -8.68 -10.52
C LYS A 301 -34.99 -10.00 -11.34
N PRO A 302 -35.63 -10.04 -12.52
CA PRO A 302 -35.27 -10.91 -13.63
C PRO A 302 -34.28 -10.22 -14.58
N THR A 303 -33.40 -11.02 -15.20
CA THR A 303 -32.43 -10.74 -16.28
C THR A 303 -32.58 -9.40 -17.05
N GLU A 304 -31.60 -8.50 -16.89
CA GLU A 304 -31.60 -7.10 -17.35
C GLU A 304 -31.74 -6.89 -18.87
N ASP A 305 -31.41 -7.86 -19.73
CA ASP A 305 -31.50 -7.67 -21.20
C ASP A 305 -32.95 -7.78 -21.72
N ASN A 306 -33.83 -8.55 -21.06
CA ASN A 306 -35.23 -8.72 -21.51
C ASN A 306 -36.09 -7.49 -21.19
N GLU A 307 -35.78 -6.78 -20.11
CA GLU A 307 -36.50 -5.59 -19.67
C GLU A 307 -36.38 -4.46 -20.71
N TYR A 308 -35.18 -4.21 -21.24
CA TYR A 308 -34.98 -3.21 -22.30
C TYR A 308 -35.67 -3.61 -23.61
N ILE A 309 -35.68 -4.90 -23.94
CA ILE A 309 -36.29 -5.44 -25.17
C ILE A 309 -37.81 -5.26 -25.11
N ASN A 310 -38.43 -5.57 -23.97
CA ASN A 310 -39.87 -5.41 -23.78
C ASN A 310 -40.26 -3.93 -23.85
N LEU A 311 -39.55 -3.05 -23.14
CA LEU A 311 -39.81 -1.60 -23.17
C LEU A 311 -39.73 -1.00 -24.59
N ILE A 312 -38.82 -1.50 -25.43
CA ILE A 312 -38.70 -1.06 -26.83
C ILE A 312 -39.80 -1.68 -27.72
N LYS A 313 -40.21 -2.93 -27.47
CA LYS A 313 -41.33 -3.57 -28.19
C LYS A 313 -42.68 -2.94 -27.87
N ASP A 314 -42.84 -2.39 -26.67
CA ASP A 314 -44.06 -1.70 -26.21
C ASP A 314 -44.25 -0.31 -26.87
N GLY A 315 -43.48 0.02 -27.91
CA GLY A 315 -43.63 1.25 -28.69
C GLY A 315 -42.99 2.49 -28.07
N ASN A 316 -42.26 2.35 -26.96
CA ASN A 316 -41.60 3.50 -26.34
C ASN A 316 -40.45 4.04 -27.18
N SER A 317 -40.36 5.37 -27.30
CA SER A 317 -39.22 6.00 -27.95
C SER A 317 -37.91 5.69 -27.21
N LEU A 318 -36.79 5.61 -27.94
CA LEU A 318 -35.45 5.41 -27.34
C LEU A 318 -35.10 6.48 -26.30
N ALA A 319 -35.68 7.68 -26.38
CA ALA A 319 -35.50 8.74 -25.39
C ALA A 319 -36.27 8.48 -24.09
N THR A 320 -37.45 7.87 -24.19
CA THR A 320 -38.26 7.44 -23.05
C THR A 320 -37.58 6.27 -22.35
N VAL A 321 -37.19 5.24 -23.11
CA VAL A 321 -36.46 4.08 -22.57
C VAL A 321 -35.13 4.50 -21.95
N SER A 322 -34.41 5.45 -22.54
CA SER A 322 -33.17 5.99 -21.96
C SER A 322 -33.40 6.70 -20.61
N ARG A 323 -34.51 7.42 -20.46
CA ARG A 323 -34.90 8.07 -19.19
C ARG A 323 -35.29 7.04 -18.12
N MET A 324 -36.04 6.02 -18.52
CA MET A 324 -36.51 4.97 -17.61
C MET A 324 -35.37 4.04 -17.14
N THR A 325 -34.43 3.72 -18.03
CA THR A 325 -33.40 2.69 -17.78
C THR A 325 -32.04 3.27 -17.39
N GLY A 326 -31.84 4.59 -17.52
CA GLY A 326 -30.55 5.24 -17.35
C GLY A 326 -29.48 4.84 -18.40
N ARG A 327 -29.81 4.00 -19.39
CA ARG A 327 -28.90 3.59 -20.44
C ARG A 327 -28.85 4.64 -21.55
N SER A 328 -27.67 4.82 -22.15
CA SER A 328 -27.51 5.81 -23.21
C SER A 328 -28.35 5.46 -24.45
N ARG A 329 -28.95 6.47 -25.08
CA ARG A 329 -29.69 6.32 -26.35
C ARG A 329 -28.89 5.58 -27.43
N CYS A 330 -27.58 5.78 -27.48
CA CYS A 330 -26.68 5.10 -28.41
C CYS A 330 -26.57 3.58 -28.15
N PHE A 331 -26.54 3.17 -26.88
CA PHE A 331 -26.53 1.75 -26.49
C PHE A 331 -27.85 1.07 -26.85
N LEU A 332 -28.99 1.68 -26.48
CA LEU A 332 -30.33 1.16 -26.78
C LEU A 332 -30.57 1.06 -28.29
N LYS A 333 -30.12 2.07 -29.06
CA LYS A 333 -30.17 2.04 -30.54
C LYS A 333 -29.35 0.89 -31.12
N ALA A 334 -28.14 0.65 -30.61
CA ALA A 334 -27.28 -0.44 -31.08
C ALA A 334 -27.84 -1.83 -30.71
N LEU A 335 -28.47 -1.95 -29.54
CA LEU A 335 -29.14 -3.17 -29.08
C LEU A 335 -30.35 -3.50 -29.96
N ALA A 336 -31.23 -2.52 -30.20
CA ALA A 336 -32.43 -2.69 -31.00
C ALA A 336 -32.11 -3.00 -32.49
N LEU A 337 -31.10 -2.35 -33.07
CA LEU A 337 -30.64 -2.67 -34.44
C LEU A 337 -30.00 -4.06 -34.55
N ARG A 338 -29.28 -4.52 -33.51
CA ARG A 338 -28.69 -5.87 -33.49
C ARG A 338 -29.76 -6.96 -33.44
N LEU A 339 -30.88 -6.68 -32.78
CA LEU A 339 -32.02 -7.59 -32.60
C LEU A 339 -33.10 -7.43 -33.68
N GLY A 340 -32.91 -6.54 -34.67
CA GLY A 340 -33.84 -6.36 -35.79
C GLY A 340 -35.17 -5.68 -35.43
N LEU A 341 -35.23 -4.93 -34.31
CA LEU A 341 -36.44 -4.22 -33.90
C LEU A 341 -36.66 -2.97 -34.77
N GLN A 342 -37.90 -2.74 -35.21
CA GLN A 342 -38.28 -1.56 -36.00
C GLN A 342 -38.25 -0.31 -35.09
N ILE A 343 -37.38 0.65 -35.41
CA ILE A 343 -37.29 1.93 -34.69
C ILE A 343 -37.54 3.05 -35.69
N ASP A 344 -38.46 3.95 -35.35
CA ASP A 344 -38.73 5.14 -36.14
C ASP A 344 -37.55 6.12 -36.08
N LEU A 345 -36.63 5.95 -37.02
CA LEU A 345 -35.44 6.80 -37.17
C LEU A 345 -35.69 7.74 -38.34
N LYS A 346 -35.85 9.04 -38.05
CA LYS A 346 -35.85 10.10 -39.07
C LYS A 346 -34.64 9.91 -40.00
N PRO A 347 -34.83 9.63 -41.30
CA PRO A 347 -33.76 9.14 -42.15
C PRO A 347 -32.73 10.25 -42.40
N ARG A 348 -31.46 9.99 -42.04
CA ARG A 348 -30.31 10.69 -42.62
C ARG A 348 -29.50 9.66 -43.39
N LEU A 349 -29.66 9.64 -44.71
CA LEU A 349 -28.81 9.01 -45.74
C LEU A 349 -27.79 7.97 -45.23
N ILE A 350 -28.25 6.82 -44.76
CA ILE A 350 -27.41 5.61 -44.62
C ILE A 350 -28.07 4.53 -45.47
N THR A 351 -27.78 4.57 -46.76
CA THR A 351 -28.21 3.52 -47.70
C THR A 351 -27.43 2.23 -47.45
N SER A 352 -27.99 1.09 -47.87
CA SER A 352 -27.35 -0.23 -47.81
C SER A 352 -25.96 -0.24 -48.48
N ASP A 353 -25.78 0.57 -49.53
CA ASP A 353 -24.50 0.75 -50.24
C ASP A 353 -23.42 1.41 -49.40
N ILE A 354 -23.80 2.43 -48.60
CA ILE A 354 -22.88 3.10 -47.69
C ILE A 354 -22.45 2.12 -46.58
N ILE A 355 -23.37 1.33 -46.03
CA ILE A 355 -23.06 0.31 -45.01
C ILE A 355 -22.08 -0.72 -45.56
N ARG A 356 -22.33 -1.23 -46.77
CA ARG A 356 -21.45 -2.18 -47.46
C ARG A 356 -20.05 -1.58 -47.67
N THR A 357 -19.98 -0.33 -48.13
CA THR A 357 -18.71 0.37 -48.35
C THR A 357 -17.94 0.60 -47.04
N VAL A 358 -18.62 0.99 -45.96
CA VAL A 358 -18.03 1.12 -44.62
C VAL A 358 -17.46 -0.23 -44.17
N LYS A 359 -18.23 -1.32 -44.28
CA LYS A 359 -17.77 -2.67 -43.90
C LYS A 359 -16.53 -3.09 -44.69
N THR A 360 -16.50 -2.84 -46.01
CA THR A 360 -15.36 -3.15 -46.87
C THR A 360 -14.10 -2.37 -46.48
N LEU A 361 -14.19 -1.05 -46.34
CA LEU A 361 -13.06 -0.21 -45.91
C LEU A 361 -12.59 -0.57 -44.49
N ALA A 362 -13.53 -0.86 -43.60
CA ALA A 362 -13.22 -1.31 -42.26
C ALA A 362 -12.52 -2.69 -42.27
N ARG A 363 -12.90 -3.61 -43.15
CA ARG A 363 -12.25 -4.93 -43.27
C ARG A 363 -10.83 -4.81 -43.85
N ARG A 364 -10.60 -3.84 -44.74
CA ARG A 364 -9.29 -3.45 -45.28
C ARG A 364 -8.39 -2.70 -44.30
N GLY A 365 -8.87 -2.39 -43.09
CA GLY A 365 -8.06 -1.81 -42.02
C GLY A 365 -8.00 -0.28 -41.98
N PHE A 366 -8.81 0.43 -42.78
CA PHE A 366 -8.87 1.89 -42.72
C PHE A 366 -9.32 2.38 -41.32
N HIS A 367 -8.76 3.52 -40.90
CA HIS A 367 -9.13 4.14 -39.64
C HIS A 367 -10.54 4.75 -39.74
N ARG A 368 -11.34 4.66 -38.67
CA ARG A 368 -12.74 5.12 -38.66
C ARG A 368 -12.92 6.59 -39.04
N LYS A 369 -11.99 7.47 -38.66
CA LYS A 369 -12.00 8.89 -39.04
C LYS A 369 -11.81 9.08 -40.55
N GLU A 370 -10.99 8.23 -41.16
CA GLU A 370 -10.71 8.29 -42.60
C GLU A 370 -11.92 7.77 -43.40
N ILE A 371 -12.54 6.69 -42.94
CA ILE A 371 -13.78 6.17 -43.53
C ILE A 371 -14.89 7.22 -43.45
N ALA A 372 -15.02 7.88 -42.29
CA ALA A 372 -15.99 8.95 -42.07
C ALA A 372 -15.76 10.12 -43.05
N LYS A 373 -14.50 10.59 -43.18
CA LYS A 373 -14.12 11.66 -44.11
C LYS A 373 -14.45 11.31 -45.56
N ARG A 374 -14.12 10.09 -46.01
CA ARG A 374 -14.33 9.65 -47.41
C ARG A 374 -15.80 9.51 -47.81
N LEU A 375 -16.66 9.21 -46.85
CA LEU A 375 -18.08 8.92 -47.11
C LEU A 375 -19.01 10.06 -46.64
N GLY A 376 -18.46 11.20 -46.21
CA GLY A 376 -19.26 12.31 -45.68
C GLY A 376 -20.07 11.95 -44.43
N LEU A 377 -19.63 10.94 -43.67
CA LEU A 377 -20.33 10.45 -42.48
C LEU A 377 -19.73 11.00 -41.20
N SER A 378 -20.51 10.99 -40.11
CA SER A 378 -19.95 11.18 -38.77
C SER A 378 -19.10 9.97 -38.36
N SER A 379 -18.04 10.21 -37.60
CA SER A 379 -17.23 9.12 -37.02
C SER A 379 -18.04 8.17 -36.14
N GLY A 380 -19.10 8.67 -35.50
CA GLY A 380 -20.03 7.87 -34.69
C GLY A 380 -20.89 6.91 -35.53
N SER A 381 -21.35 7.36 -36.71
CA SER A 381 -22.11 6.50 -37.64
C SER A 381 -21.25 5.32 -38.13
N VAL A 382 -19.98 5.57 -38.44
CA VAL A 382 -19.03 4.52 -38.85
C VAL A 382 -18.76 3.54 -37.71
N GLU A 383 -18.56 4.02 -36.49
CA GLU A 383 -18.35 3.16 -35.31
C GLU A 383 -19.59 2.29 -35.03
N GLN A 384 -20.80 2.85 -35.15
CA GLN A 384 -22.05 2.09 -35.02
C GLN A 384 -22.12 0.95 -36.05
N ILE A 385 -21.90 1.24 -37.34
CA ILE A 385 -21.93 0.22 -38.40
C ILE A 385 -20.91 -0.90 -38.14
N ILE A 386 -19.70 -0.56 -37.68
CA ILE A 386 -18.67 -1.55 -37.35
C ILE A 386 -19.11 -2.38 -36.13
N SER A 387 -19.64 -1.75 -35.08
CA SER A 387 -20.02 -2.40 -33.83
C SER A 387 -21.18 -3.37 -33.95
N ILE A 388 -22.06 -3.18 -34.95
CA ILE A 388 -23.18 -4.07 -35.26
C ILE A 388 -22.72 -5.40 -35.86
N SER A 389 -21.50 -5.48 -36.41
CA SER A 389 -20.95 -6.70 -37.03
C SER A 389 -19.85 -7.33 -36.17
N PRO A 390 -20.15 -8.29 -35.27
CA PRO A 390 -19.18 -8.88 -34.35
C PRO A 390 -17.94 -9.47 -35.04
N GLU A 391 -18.12 -10.14 -36.18
CA GLU A 391 -17.04 -10.71 -36.97
C GLU A 391 -16.04 -9.66 -37.47
N LEU A 392 -16.55 -8.50 -37.92
CA LEU A 392 -15.73 -7.40 -38.39
C LEU A 392 -14.95 -6.75 -37.24
N VAL A 393 -15.56 -6.66 -36.04
CA VAL A 393 -14.88 -6.19 -34.83
C VAL A 393 -13.74 -7.15 -34.45
N ALA A 394 -14.01 -8.46 -34.43
CA ALA A 394 -13.00 -9.48 -34.14
C ALA A 394 -11.84 -9.45 -35.15
N TRP A 395 -12.15 -9.37 -36.45
CA TRP A 395 -11.17 -9.23 -37.51
C TRP A 395 -10.27 -7.99 -37.32
N ARG A 396 -10.87 -6.82 -37.05
CA ARG A 396 -10.11 -5.58 -36.83
C ARG A 396 -9.24 -5.63 -35.58
N LYS A 397 -9.69 -6.30 -34.51
CA LYS A 397 -8.85 -6.56 -33.32
C LYS A 397 -7.63 -7.41 -33.69
N LYS A 398 -7.84 -8.49 -34.46
CA LYS A 398 -6.74 -9.36 -34.96
C LYS A 398 -5.76 -8.57 -35.84
N CYS A 399 -6.24 -7.77 -36.80
CA CYS A 399 -5.38 -6.93 -37.63
C CYS A 399 -4.56 -5.93 -36.80
N LYS A 400 -5.18 -5.28 -35.79
CA LYS A 400 -4.48 -4.33 -34.91
C LYS A 400 -3.39 -5.02 -34.08
N TYR A 401 -3.68 -6.21 -33.57
CA TYR A 401 -2.71 -7.04 -32.85
C TYR A 401 -1.51 -7.37 -33.74
N GLU A 402 -1.74 -7.91 -34.94
CA GLU A 402 -0.69 -8.28 -35.89
C GLU A 402 0.13 -7.08 -36.37
N SER A 403 -0.50 -5.94 -36.64
CA SER A 403 0.23 -4.72 -37.01
C SER A 403 1.11 -4.20 -35.87
N LYS A 404 0.62 -4.26 -34.62
CA LYS A 404 1.41 -3.88 -33.44
C LYS A 404 2.58 -4.82 -33.22
N ARG A 405 2.35 -6.13 -33.38
CA ARG A 405 3.37 -7.18 -33.36
C ARG A 405 4.48 -6.91 -34.36
N ARG A 406 4.13 -6.72 -35.64
CA ARG A 406 5.09 -6.41 -36.72
C ARG A 406 5.87 -5.12 -36.45
N LYS A 407 5.18 -4.05 -36.05
CA LYS A 407 5.81 -2.76 -35.72
C LYS A 407 6.87 -2.90 -34.64
N TYR A 408 6.56 -3.61 -33.54
CA TYR A 408 7.49 -3.77 -32.44
C TYR A 408 8.65 -4.72 -32.75
N LYS A 409 8.40 -5.80 -33.50
CA LYS A 409 9.49 -6.67 -34.00
C LYS A 409 10.47 -5.88 -34.86
N VAL A 410 9.97 -5.14 -35.85
CA VAL A 410 10.82 -4.32 -36.74
C VAL A 410 11.55 -3.22 -35.98
N HIS A 411 10.88 -2.55 -35.01
CA HIS A 411 11.53 -1.52 -34.21
C HIS A 411 12.69 -2.07 -33.39
N LEU A 412 12.51 -3.23 -32.77
CA LEU A 412 13.56 -3.90 -32.01
C LEU A 412 14.71 -4.36 -32.93
N LEU A 413 14.40 -4.99 -34.06
CA LEU A 413 15.40 -5.43 -35.03
C LEU A 413 16.25 -4.28 -35.57
N ARG A 414 15.63 -3.16 -35.97
CA ARG A 414 16.35 -1.97 -36.44
C ARG A 414 17.28 -1.38 -35.38
N TYR A 415 16.88 -1.44 -34.11
CA TYR A 415 17.71 -0.94 -33.02
C TYR A 415 18.94 -1.84 -32.81
N ILE A 416 18.76 -3.16 -32.87
CA ILE A 416 19.85 -4.14 -32.76
C ILE A 416 20.80 -4.03 -33.96
N GLU A 417 20.27 -3.91 -35.17
CA GLU A 417 21.05 -3.72 -36.40
C GLU A 417 21.89 -2.43 -36.35
N LYS A 418 21.32 -1.33 -35.84
CA LYS A 418 22.01 -0.05 -35.70
C LYS A 418 23.05 -0.05 -34.55
N ASN A 419 22.92 -0.94 -33.58
CA ASN A 419 23.79 -0.99 -32.39
C ASN A 419 24.19 -2.45 -32.10
N PRO A 420 25.15 -3.02 -32.85
CA PRO A 420 25.56 -4.42 -32.70
C PRO A 420 26.08 -4.77 -31.30
N ASP A 421 26.70 -3.80 -30.61
CA ASP A 421 27.29 -3.97 -29.27
C ASP A 421 26.30 -3.66 -28.12
N ALA A 422 25.04 -3.32 -28.43
CA ALA A 422 24.08 -2.92 -27.41
C ALA A 422 23.77 -4.08 -26.46
N ILE A 423 23.92 -3.84 -25.15
CA ILE A 423 23.58 -4.86 -24.14
C ILE A 423 22.07 -4.93 -23.92
N ARG A 424 21.57 -6.08 -23.44
CA ARG A 424 20.12 -6.28 -23.14
C ARG A 424 19.51 -5.14 -22.29
N LYS A 425 20.30 -4.55 -21.38
CA LYS A 425 19.87 -3.42 -20.54
C LYS A 425 19.59 -2.16 -21.34
N GLU A 426 20.39 -1.87 -22.36
CA GLU A 426 20.24 -0.71 -23.24
C GLU A 426 19.06 -0.91 -24.19
N ILE A 427 18.95 -2.10 -24.78
CA ILE A 427 17.78 -2.47 -25.61
C ILE A 427 16.48 -2.32 -24.80
N LYS A 428 16.47 -2.75 -23.53
CA LYS A 428 15.31 -2.60 -22.63
C LYS A 428 15.00 -1.13 -22.30
N ARG A 429 16.03 -0.27 -22.20
CA ARG A 429 15.87 1.16 -21.91
C ARG A 429 15.34 1.91 -23.12
N GLU A 430 15.98 1.76 -24.28
CA GLU A 430 15.66 2.51 -25.50
C GLU A 430 14.41 1.98 -26.22
N CYS A 431 14.23 0.65 -26.28
CA CYS A 431 13.06 0.03 -26.90
C CYS A 431 11.98 -0.38 -25.89
N ASN A 432 11.83 0.35 -24.78
CA ASN A 432 10.99 -0.03 -23.62
C ASN A 432 9.59 -0.56 -23.98
N ALA A 433 8.80 0.22 -24.73
CA ALA A 433 7.43 -0.14 -25.07
C ALA A 433 7.34 -1.37 -25.98
N ALA A 434 8.28 -1.53 -26.91
CA ALA A 434 8.36 -2.70 -27.79
C ALA A 434 8.84 -3.93 -27.01
N PHE A 435 9.85 -3.77 -26.17
CA PHE A 435 10.44 -4.83 -25.35
C PHE A 435 9.41 -5.47 -24.43
N PHE A 436 8.73 -4.68 -23.60
CA PHE A 436 7.76 -5.24 -22.64
C PHE A 436 6.52 -5.81 -23.32
N TRP A 437 6.09 -5.23 -24.44
CA TRP A 437 4.97 -5.80 -25.20
C TRP A 437 5.35 -7.16 -25.81
N LEU A 438 6.55 -7.28 -26.40
CA LEU A 438 7.06 -8.55 -26.94
C LEU A 438 7.39 -9.56 -25.84
N TYR A 439 7.80 -9.13 -24.65
CA TYR A 439 8.04 -10.02 -23.51
C TYR A 439 6.77 -10.74 -23.06
N VAL A 440 5.63 -10.04 -23.07
CA VAL A 440 4.34 -10.61 -22.67
C VAL A 440 3.73 -11.47 -23.78
N ASN A 441 3.84 -11.04 -25.05
CA ASN A 441 3.08 -11.65 -26.15
C ASN A 441 3.93 -12.58 -27.06
N GLU A 442 5.25 -12.42 -27.11
CA GLU A 442 6.18 -13.07 -28.05
C GLU A 442 7.52 -13.45 -27.38
N LYS A 443 7.47 -13.93 -26.13
CA LYS A 443 8.66 -14.18 -25.29
C LYS A 443 9.73 -15.02 -25.99
N ARG A 444 9.32 -16.11 -26.64
CA ARG A 444 10.25 -17.02 -27.35
C ARG A 444 11.01 -16.31 -28.46
N TRP A 445 10.31 -15.51 -29.27
CA TRP A 445 10.95 -14.74 -30.34
C TRP A 445 11.89 -13.67 -29.78
N LEU A 446 11.47 -12.98 -28.71
CA LEU A 446 12.28 -11.95 -28.05
C LEU A 446 13.61 -12.52 -27.52
N GLU A 447 13.57 -13.63 -26.77
CA GLU A 447 14.79 -14.22 -26.20
C GLU A 447 15.77 -14.72 -27.26
N LEU A 448 15.27 -15.26 -28.39
CA LEU A 448 16.09 -15.70 -29.52
C LEU A 448 16.71 -14.52 -30.29
N THR A 449 16.11 -13.33 -30.23
CA THR A 449 16.56 -12.14 -30.98
C THR A 449 17.53 -11.27 -30.15
N LEU A 450 17.50 -11.36 -28.83
CA LEU A 450 18.35 -10.54 -27.96
C LEU A 450 19.79 -11.05 -27.92
N PRO A 451 20.79 -10.15 -27.81
CA PRO A 451 22.19 -10.53 -27.68
C PRO A 451 22.43 -11.36 -26.41
N ILE A 452 23.50 -12.16 -26.42
CA ILE A 452 23.84 -13.07 -25.32
C ILE A 452 24.05 -12.24 -24.02
N PRO A 453 23.51 -12.66 -22.86
CA PRO A 453 23.70 -11.94 -21.61
C PRO A 453 25.19 -11.84 -21.23
N MET A 454 25.70 -10.61 -21.07
CA MET A 454 27.06 -10.36 -20.57
C MET A 454 27.07 -10.12 -19.06
N LEU A 455 28.14 -10.55 -18.39
CA LEU A 455 28.35 -10.33 -16.96
C LEU A 455 28.60 -8.84 -16.65
N PRO A 456 28.08 -8.29 -15.54
CA PRO A 456 28.27 -6.88 -15.21
C PRO A 456 29.74 -6.54 -14.87
N LYS A 457 30.30 -5.50 -15.49
CA LYS A 457 31.55 -4.86 -15.05
C LYS A 457 31.31 -4.07 -13.76
N VAL A 458 32.09 -4.34 -12.71
CA VAL A 458 32.04 -3.61 -11.43
C VAL A 458 32.80 -2.29 -11.59
N THR A 459 32.13 -1.15 -11.50
CA THR A 459 32.76 0.18 -11.40
C THR A 459 32.74 0.64 -9.94
N SER A 460 33.90 1.01 -9.38
CA SER A 460 33.97 1.58 -8.04
C SER A 460 33.49 3.04 -8.08
N ARG A 461 32.41 3.34 -7.35
CA ARG A 461 31.74 4.66 -7.33
C ARG A 461 32.55 5.83 -6.74
N ILE A 462 33.72 5.56 -6.15
CA ILE A 462 34.53 6.56 -5.44
C ILE A 462 35.88 6.65 -6.14
N ASP A 463 36.18 7.85 -6.64
CA ASP A 463 37.52 8.23 -7.07
C ASP A 463 38.37 8.47 -5.82
N TRP A 464 39.25 7.51 -5.52
CA TRP A 464 40.10 7.56 -4.35
C TRP A 464 41.27 8.53 -4.51
N GLY A 465 41.72 8.81 -5.75
CA GLY A 465 42.81 9.73 -6.02
C GLY A 465 42.41 11.17 -5.72
N ALA A 466 41.28 11.62 -6.29
CA ALA A 466 40.74 12.96 -6.00
C ALA A 466 40.38 13.15 -4.51
N ARG A 467 40.01 12.07 -3.83
CA ARG A 467 39.72 12.10 -2.39
C ARG A 467 40.98 12.24 -1.55
N ASP A 468 42.09 11.65 -1.98
CA ASP A 468 43.39 11.71 -1.31
C ASP A 468 43.99 13.12 -1.36
N GLU A 469 43.93 13.77 -2.53
CA GLU A 469 44.37 15.15 -2.71
C GLU A 469 43.61 16.15 -1.84
N LEU A 470 42.32 15.91 -1.61
CA LEU A 470 41.47 16.79 -0.80
C LEU A 470 41.67 16.61 0.71
N LEU A 471 42.01 15.39 1.15
CA LEU A 471 42.17 15.07 2.57
C LEU A 471 43.54 15.44 3.11
N ALA A 472 44.62 15.28 2.34
CA ALA A 472 45.98 15.62 2.75
C ALA A 472 46.13 17.04 3.38
N PRO A 473 45.66 18.14 2.77
CA PRO A 473 45.78 19.47 3.36
C PRO A 473 44.92 19.65 4.61
N LYS A 474 43.75 18.99 4.69
CA LYS A 474 42.89 19.02 5.88
C LYS A 474 43.53 18.30 7.06
N VAL A 475 44.18 17.17 6.80
CA VAL A 475 44.95 16.44 7.82
C VAL A 475 46.11 17.30 8.31
N ALA A 476 46.84 17.97 7.41
CA ALA A 476 47.94 18.86 7.80
C ALA A 476 47.46 20.02 8.71
N MET A 477 46.36 20.67 8.34
CA MET A 477 45.77 21.76 9.14
C MET A 477 45.30 21.29 10.52
N LEU A 478 44.63 20.13 10.59
CA LEU A 478 44.17 19.58 11.87
C LEU A 478 45.35 19.17 12.77
N MET A 479 46.44 18.67 12.19
CA MET A 479 47.63 18.32 12.97
C MET A 479 48.40 19.54 13.48
N SER A 480 48.39 20.67 12.75
CA SER A 480 49.06 21.90 13.21
C SER A 480 48.27 22.70 14.25
N MET A 481 46.93 22.54 14.29
CA MET A 481 46.06 23.21 15.27
C MET A 481 46.10 22.60 16.68
N HIS A 482 46.59 21.38 16.83
CA HIS A 482 46.65 20.69 18.12
C HIS A 482 48.10 20.53 18.59
N ALA A 483 48.39 20.98 19.81
CA ALA A 483 49.74 20.91 20.40
C ALA A 483 50.25 19.46 20.57
N ASN A 484 49.35 18.49 20.74
CA ASN A 484 49.70 17.08 20.87
C ASN A 484 49.43 16.33 19.56
N ALA A 485 50.32 15.38 19.23
CA ALA A 485 50.16 14.53 18.06
C ALA A 485 48.87 13.69 18.13
N LEU A 486 47.93 13.94 17.22
CA LEU A 486 46.65 13.23 17.16
C LEU A 486 46.83 11.80 16.60
N SER A 487 46.22 10.82 17.27
CA SER A 487 46.14 9.45 16.74
C SER A 487 45.23 9.38 15.50
N ARG A 488 45.47 8.41 14.61
CA ARG A 488 44.68 8.20 13.38
C ARG A 488 43.17 8.11 13.64
N THR A 489 42.77 7.48 14.75
CA THR A 489 41.37 7.34 15.15
C THR A 489 40.76 8.67 15.59
N GLN A 490 41.49 9.49 16.34
CA GLN A 490 41.05 10.83 16.71
C GLN A 490 40.92 11.74 15.47
N LEU A 491 41.86 11.62 14.53
CA LEU A 491 41.84 12.43 13.31
C LEU A 491 40.74 11.99 12.35
N ASP A 492 40.45 10.69 12.25
CA ASP A 492 39.30 10.17 11.50
C ASP A 492 37.97 10.63 12.12
N ASN A 493 37.90 10.74 13.47
CA ASN A 493 36.72 11.26 14.16
C ASN A 493 36.46 12.73 13.83
N LEU A 494 37.51 13.56 13.82
CA LEU A 494 37.42 14.98 13.43
C LEU A 494 37.02 15.17 11.96
N LEU A 495 37.32 14.19 11.10
CA LEU A 495 36.95 14.19 9.69
C LEU A 495 35.58 13.54 9.39
N GLY A 496 34.82 13.17 10.43
CA GLY A 496 33.45 12.64 10.29
C GLY A 496 33.29 11.13 10.45
N CYS A 497 34.25 10.43 11.08
CA CYS A 497 34.18 9.00 11.45
C CYS A 497 33.90 8.05 10.27
N HIS A 498 34.46 8.32 9.09
CA HIS A 498 34.19 7.52 7.90
C HIS A 498 35.09 6.28 7.75
N GLY A 499 36.07 6.10 8.64
CA GLY A 499 37.04 5.00 8.61
C GLY A 499 38.06 5.14 7.47
N TRP A 500 38.32 6.36 7.01
CA TRP A 500 39.24 6.65 5.92
C TRP A 500 40.69 6.43 6.35
N LEU A 501 41.07 6.98 7.49
CA LEU A 501 42.44 6.91 8.02
C LEU A 501 42.71 5.63 8.83
N THR A 502 41.68 4.80 9.01
CA THR A 502 41.77 3.52 9.73
C THR A 502 41.66 2.34 8.78
N ARG A 503 40.48 2.10 8.19
CA ARG A 503 40.20 0.92 7.34
C ARG A 503 40.65 1.11 5.89
N LYS A 504 40.62 2.35 5.38
CA LYS A 504 40.87 2.65 3.96
C LYS A 504 42.19 3.38 3.69
N LYS A 505 43.11 3.38 4.64
CA LYS A 505 44.45 4.01 4.55
C LYS A 505 45.25 3.60 3.31
N HIS A 506 45.11 2.36 2.84
CA HIS A 506 45.79 1.87 1.64
C HIS A 506 45.31 2.53 0.34
N LYS A 507 44.18 3.27 0.38
CA LYS A 507 43.62 4.01 -0.75
C LYS A 507 43.94 5.51 -0.71
N LEU A 508 44.68 5.96 0.31
CA LEU A 508 44.98 7.38 0.57
C LEU A 508 46.49 7.58 0.85
N PRO A 509 47.39 7.21 -0.09
CA PRO A 509 48.83 7.29 0.12
C PRO A 509 49.35 8.69 0.45
N LEU A 510 48.83 9.75 -0.18
CA LEU A 510 49.26 11.13 0.05
C LEU A 510 48.87 11.60 1.45
N THR A 511 47.61 11.39 1.83
CA THR A 511 47.10 11.75 3.16
C THR A 511 47.84 11.01 4.28
N MET A 512 48.18 9.73 4.06
CA MET A 512 48.95 8.94 5.02
C MET A 512 50.42 9.38 5.12
N SER A 513 51.02 9.83 4.02
CA SER A 513 52.37 10.41 4.02
C SER A 513 52.42 11.70 4.84
N THR A 514 51.47 12.62 4.61
CA THR A 514 51.32 13.87 5.37
C THR A 514 51.07 13.62 6.86
N TYR A 515 50.28 12.61 7.20
CA TYR A 515 50.06 12.23 8.60
C TYR A 515 51.36 11.75 9.26
N HIS A 516 52.12 10.87 8.61
CA HIS A 516 53.35 10.34 9.20
C HIS A 516 54.46 11.39 9.34
N SER A 517 54.59 12.32 8.38
CA SER A 517 55.60 13.39 8.46
C SER A 517 55.35 14.34 9.64
N LEU A 518 54.09 14.66 9.91
CA LEU A 518 53.70 15.56 11.01
C LEU A 518 53.61 14.84 12.36
N PHE A 519 53.39 13.53 12.38
CA PHE A 519 53.36 12.73 13.60
C PHE A 519 54.76 12.43 14.17
N LEU A 520 55.78 12.38 13.31
CA LEU A 520 57.17 12.05 13.67
C LEU A 520 58.09 13.28 13.80
N ALA A 521 57.59 14.49 13.53
CA ALA A 521 58.37 15.71 13.72
C ALA A 521 58.67 15.93 15.22
N PRO A 522 59.93 16.20 15.62
CA PRO A 522 60.27 16.41 17.02
C PRO A 522 59.49 17.60 17.55
N GLN A 523 58.68 17.39 18.59
CA GLN A 523 58.02 18.46 19.30
C GLN A 523 59.09 19.29 20.02
N GLY A 524 59.49 20.40 19.39
CA GLY A 524 60.37 21.40 20.00
C GLY A 524 59.73 21.99 21.24
N LYS A 525 60.51 22.05 22.32
CA LYS A 525 60.18 22.66 23.62
C LYS A 525 59.70 24.09 23.50
#